data_AF-A0A1G5FKV9-F1
#
_entry.id   AF-A0A1G5FKV9-F1
#
_cell.length_a   1.000
_cell.length_b   1.000
_cell.length_c   1.000
_cell.angle_alpha   90.00
_cell.angle_beta   90.00
_cell.angle_gamma   90.00
#
_symmetry.space_group_name_H-M   'P 1'
#
loop_
_entity.id
_entity.type
_entity.pdbx_description
1 polymer ?
#
loop_
_entity_poly.entity_id
_entity_poly.type
_entity_poly.pdbx_seq_one_letter_code
_entity_poly.pdbx_strand_id
1 'polypeptide(L)'
;MTYAFILSLFLANVVFLIMGLLMAPHFARISLTPTGLLIPVVCLFSVLGSYAMNNSVFDIYVALACGIVAVILHKTGFSLGALILGLILGPIAESGFAQALIMGHGDYRIFFNRPQAMALWFIIFLLLIPPAYQAIKRHREKKEADTLQPV
;
A
#
# COMPACT_ATOMS: atom_id res chain seq x y z
N MET A 1 -17.16 -10.02 -30.51
CA MET A 1 -17.09 -9.31 -29.21
C MET A 1 -15.69 -9.38 -28.59
N THR A 2 -15.09 -10.55 -28.43
CA THR A 2 -13.76 -10.72 -27.80
C THR A 2 -12.63 -9.95 -28.50
N TYR A 3 -12.56 -9.95 -29.83
CA TYR A 3 -11.54 -9.21 -30.58
C TYR A 3 -11.66 -7.69 -30.43
N ALA A 4 -12.89 -7.16 -30.32
CA ALA A 4 -13.12 -5.74 -30.09
C ALA A 4 -12.64 -5.33 -28.69
N PHE A 5 -12.85 -6.18 -27.67
CA PHE A 5 -12.37 -5.94 -26.31
C PHE A 5 -10.84 -5.96 -26.22
N ILE A 6 -10.19 -6.92 -26.87
CA ILE A 6 -8.72 -7.01 -26.92
C ILE A 6 -8.14 -5.79 -27.65
N LEU A 7 -8.74 -5.40 -28.78
CA LEU A 7 -8.30 -4.24 -29.55
C LEU A 7 -8.54 -2.93 -28.81
N SER A 8 -9.62 -2.80 -28.03
CA SER A 8 -9.85 -1.63 -27.16
C SER A 8 -8.86 -1.57 -26.00
N LEU A 9 -8.47 -2.70 -25.42
CA LEU A 9 -7.45 -2.73 -24.35
C LEU A 9 -6.08 -2.34 -24.90
N PHE A 10 -5.74 -2.82 -26.10
CA PHE A 10 -4.52 -2.44 -26.80
C PHE A 10 -4.52 -0.94 -27.10
N LEU A 11 -5.61 -0.43 -27.70
CA LEU A 11 -5.75 0.98 -28.04
C LEU A 11 -5.76 1.88 -26.79
N ALA A 12 -6.40 1.45 -25.70
CA ALA A 12 -6.40 2.16 -24.42
C ALA A 12 -5.00 2.28 -23.83
N ASN A 13 -4.19 1.21 -23.86
CA ASN A 13 -2.80 1.27 -23.41
C ASN A 13 -1.94 2.18 -24.30
N VAL A 14 -2.13 2.15 -25.61
CA VAL A 14 -1.43 3.05 -26.53
C VAL A 14 -1.78 4.52 -26.24
N VAL A 15 -3.07 4.84 -26.10
CA VAL A 15 -3.50 6.19 -25.75
C VAL A 15 -3.00 6.60 -24.36
N PHE A 16 -3.06 5.70 -23.38
CA PHE A 16 -2.55 5.92 -22.02
C PHE A 16 -1.04 6.19 -22.02
N LEU A 17 -0.27 5.48 -22.83
CA LEU A 17 1.16 5.72 -23.00
C LEU A 17 1.44 7.12 -23.56
N ILE A 18 0.73 7.53 -24.62
CA ILE A 18 0.90 8.85 -25.24
C ILE A 18 0.51 9.96 -24.26
N MET A 19 -0.65 9.86 -23.63
CA MET A 19 -1.12 10.83 -22.63
C MET A 19 -0.21 10.85 -21.40
N GLY A 20 0.18 9.68 -20.89
CA GLY A 20 1.06 9.55 -19.74
C GLY A 20 2.42 10.19 -20.00
N LEU A 21 3.02 9.96 -21.18
CA LEU A 21 4.30 10.57 -21.54
C LEU A 21 4.20 12.09 -21.74
N LEU A 22 3.10 12.58 -22.32
CA LEU A 22 2.88 14.02 -22.50
C LEU A 22 2.66 14.74 -21.16
N MET A 23 1.92 14.11 -20.23
CA MET A 23 1.59 14.69 -18.93
C MET A 23 2.66 14.47 -17.85
N ALA A 24 3.48 13.42 -17.95
CA ALA A 24 4.58 13.15 -17.02
C ALA A 24 5.48 14.39 -16.74
N PRO A 25 5.97 15.15 -17.74
CA PRO A 25 6.78 16.34 -17.46
C PRO A 25 6.01 17.46 -16.76
N HIS A 26 4.69 17.53 -16.94
CA HIS A 26 3.83 18.53 -16.30
C HIS A 26 3.68 18.21 -14.80
N PHE A 27 3.42 16.94 -14.47
CA PHE A 27 3.37 16.47 -13.08
C PHE A 27 4.73 16.53 -12.38
N ALA A 28 5.81 16.22 -13.10
CA ALA A 28 7.17 16.33 -12.56
C ALA A 28 7.49 17.78 -12.13
N ARG A 29 7.04 18.78 -12.89
CA ARG A 29 7.20 20.20 -12.52
C ARG A 29 6.44 20.56 -11.24
N ILE A 30 5.25 20.01 -11.02
CA ILE A 30 4.48 20.24 -9.79
C ILE A 30 5.24 19.69 -8.58
N SER A 31 5.85 18.50 -8.71
CA SER A 31 6.65 17.89 -7.64
C SER A 31 7.97 18.62 -7.35
N LEU A 32 8.47 19.45 -8.27
CA LEU A 32 9.69 20.25 -8.11
C LEU A 32 9.41 21.60 -7.41
N THR A 33 8.14 21.94 -7.17
CA THR A 33 7.75 23.13 -6.40
C THR A 33 8.28 23.00 -4.97
N PRO A 34 8.77 24.08 -4.33
CA PRO A 34 9.29 24.01 -2.97
C PRO A 34 8.31 23.31 -2.03
N THR A 35 8.81 22.30 -1.31
CA THR A 35 8.05 21.49 -0.34
C THR A 35 7.36 22.34 0.73
N GLY A 36 7.87 23.54 1.00
CA GLY A 36 7.23 24.51 1.88
C GLY A 36 5.84 24.97 1.44
N LEU A 37 5.52 24.95 0.13
CA LEU A 37 4.17 25.25 -0.39
C LEU A 37 3.35 23.99 -0.63
N LEU A 38 3.99 22.89 -1.01
CA LEU A 38 3.29 21.64 -1.34
C LEU A 38 2.58 21.06 -0.12
N ILE A 39 3.26 21.05 1.04
CA ILE A 39 2.72 20.51 2.30
C ILE A 39 1.42 21.23 2.73
N PRO A 40 1.38 22.57 2.90
CA PRO A 40 0.17 23.25 3.34
C PRO A 40 -0.98 23.14 2.33
N VAL A 41 -0.70 23.16 1.02
CA VAL A 41 -1.73 22.99 0.00
C VAL A 41 -2.34 21.58 0.05
N VAL A 42 -1.52 20.53 0.12
CA VAL A 42 -2.00 19.15 0.22
C VAL A 42 -2.79 18.92 1.52
N CYS A 43 -2.32 19.46 2.64
CA CYS A 43 -3.06 19.42 3.91
C CYS A 43 -4.42 20.10 3.81
N LEU A 44 -4.48 21.30 3.20
CA LEU A 44 -5.73 22.03 3.00
C LEU A 44 -6.71 21.23 2.13
N PHE A 45 -6.23 20.71 1.00
CA PHE A 45 -7.04 19.87 0.10
C PHE A 45 -7.51 18.58 0.77
N SER A 46 -6.68 17.95 1.60
CA SER A 46 -7.05 16.74 2.34
C SER A 46 -8.16 17.01 3.37
N VAL A 47 -8.08 18.12 4.10
CA VAL A 47 -9.13 18.54 5.05
C VAL A 47 -10.43 18.89 4.30
N LEU A 48 -10.33 19.64 3.21
CA LEU A 48 -11.48 19.97 2.35
C LEU A 48 -12.12 18.72 1.75
N GLY A 49 -11.32 17.76 1.28
CA GLY A 49 -11.81 16.51 0.72
C GLY A 49 -12.53 15.64 1.76
N SER A 50 -11.98 15.56 2.98
CA SER A 50 -12.64 14.87 4.09
C SER A 50 -13.96 15.51 4.47
N TYR A 51 -14.04 16.84 4.47
CA TYR A 51 -15.28 17.56 4.76
C TYR A 51 -16.31 17.38 3.63
N ALA A 52 -15.89 17.34 2.37
CA ALA A 52 -16.79 17.24 1.23
C ALA A 52 -17.57 15.91 1.14
N MET A 53 -17.07 14.82 1.74
CA MET A 53 -17.72 13.50 1.66
C MET A 53 -19.01 13.41 2.47
N ASN A 54 -18.99 13.83 3.75
CA ASN A 54 -20.16 13.73 4.62
C ASN A 54 -20.58 15.08 5.23
N ASN A 55 -19.98 16.20 4.84
CA ASN A 55 -20.25 17.54 5.38
C ASN A 55 -20.16 17.58 6.92
N SER A 56 -19.32 16.71 7.49
CA SER A 56 -19.21 16.47 8.92
C SER A 56 -17.84 16.90 9.42
N VAL A 57 -17.84 17.72 10.47
CA VAL A 57 -16.62 18.13 11.19
C VAL A 57 -15.96 16.94 11.91
N PHE A 58 -16.70 15.86 12.19
CA PHE A 58 -16.12 14.66 12.80
C PHE A 58 -15.08 13.99 11.89
N ASP A 59 -15.36 13.94 10.58
CA ASP A 59 -14.45 13.33 9.60
C ASP A 59 -13.12 14.08 9.52
N ILE A 60 -13.15 15.41 9.71
CA ILE A 60 -11.93 16.23 9.80
C ILE A 60 -11.08 15.81 10.99
N TYR A 61 -11.69 15.60 12.17
CA TYR A 61 -10.96 15.15 13.36
C TYR A 61 -10.36 13.76 13.16
N VAL A 62 -11.10 12.84 12.54
CA VAL A 62 -10.60 11.49 12.21
C VAL A 62 -9.44 11.56 11.21
N ALA A 63 -9.56 12.38 10.17
CA ALA A 63 -8.51 12.57 9.18
C ALA A 63 -7.23 13.15 9.80
N LEU A 64 -7.36 14.14 10.70
CA LEU A 64 -6.22 14.69 11.44
C LEU A 64 -5.59 13.65 12.38
N ALA A 65 -6.39 12.88 13.11
CA ALA A 65 -5.89 11.82 13.98
C ALA A 65 -5.11 10.75 13.17
N CYS A 66 -5.67 10.28 12.06
CA CYS A 66 -4.99 9.36 11.15
C CYS A 66 -3.72 9.97 10.53
N GLY A 67 -3.72 11.26 10.19
CA GLY A 67 -2.54 11.97 9.70
C GLY A 67 -1.40 11.98 10.72
N ILE A 68 -1.72 12.23 12.00
CA ILE A 68 -0.73 12.17 13.10
C ILE A 68 -0.19 10.75 13.25
N VAL A 69 -1.05 9.74 13.23
CA VAL A 69 -0.64 8.32 13.27
C VAL A 69 0.29 7.99 12.11
N ALA A 70 -0.04 8.44 10.89
CA ALA A 70 0.80 8.22 9.71
C ALA A 70 2.20 8.87 9.85
N VAL A 71 2.30 10.06 10.45
CA VAL A 71 3.59 10.70 10.74
C VAL A 71 4.40 9.90 11.76
N ILE A 72 3.75 9.36 12.81
CA ILE A 72 4.41 8.50 13.79
C ILE A 72 4.96 7.24 13.10
N LEU A 73 4.15 6.58 12.27
CA LEU A 73 4.56 5.39 11.54
C LEU A 73 5.73 5.68 10.59
N HIS A 74 5.70 6.82 9.90
CA HIS A 74 6.81 7.26 9.05
C HIS A 74 8.10 7.48 9.86
N LYS A 75 7.99 8.05 11.07
CA LYS A 75 9.15 8.22 11.98
C LYS A 75 9.71 6.91 12.51
N THR A 76 8.88 5.87 12.66
CA THR A 76 9.32 4.53 13.10
C THR A 76 10.02 3.71 12.00
N GLY A 77 10.25 4.30 10.81
CA GLY A 77 11.00 3.67 9.73
C GLY A 77 10.14 2.81 8.79
N PHE A 78 8.81 2.86 8.91
CA PHE A 78 7.93 2.27 7.90
C PHE A 78 7.94 3.12 6.63
N SER A 79 8.06 2.48 5.48
CA SER A 79 7.95 3.18 4.20
C SER A 79 6.49 3.57 3.95
N LEU A 80 6.26 4.80 3.50
CA LEU A 80 4.93 5.27 3.14
C LEU A 80 4.29 4.38 2.06
N GLY A 81 5.10 3.86 1.14
CA GLY A 81 4.66 2.92 0.11
C GLY A 81 4.08 1.62 0.67
N ALA A 82 4.70 1.03 1.70
CA ALA A 82 4.16 -0.17 2.33
C ALA A 82 2.84 0.09 3.07
N LEU A 83 2.69 1.27 3.66
CA LEU A 83 1.46 1.68 4.34
C LEU A 83 0.30 1.84 3.36
N ILE A 84 0.52 2.52 2.23
CA ILE A 84 -0.47 2.66 1.16
C ILE A 84 -0.83 1.29 0.58
N LEU A 85 0.17 0.44 0.35
CA LEU A 85 -0.06 -0.92 -0.17
C LEU A 85 -0.90 -1.75 0.81
N GLY A 86 -0.58 -1.70 2.10
CA GLY A 86 -1.37 -2.36 3.15
C GLY A 86 -2.81 -1.85 3.22
N LEU A 87 -3.02 -0.54 3.08
CA LEU A 87 -4.36 0.06 3.08
C LEU A 87 -5.20 -0.40 1.88
N ILE A 88 -4.60 -0.52 0.70
CA ILE A 88 -5.28 -1.00 -0.52
C ILE A 88 -5.55 -2.51 -0.42
N LEU A 89 -4.58 -3.29 0.07
CA LEU A 89 -4.73 -4.74 0.19
C LEU A 89 -5.67 -5.15 1.32
N GLY A 90 -5.80 -4.37 2.39
CA GLY A 90 -6.65 -4.70 3.54
C GLY A 90 -8.08 -5.10 3.14
N PRO A 91 -8.83 -4.25 2.45
CA PRO A 91 -10.19 -4.58 1.98
C PRO A 91 -10.24 -5.76 1.01
N ILE A 92 -9.23 -5.92 0.16
CA ILE A 92 -9.13 -7.05 -0.77
C ILE A 92 -8.91 -8.36 0.01
N ALA A 93 -8.08 -8.32 1.06
CA ALA A 93 -7.82 -9.45 1.93
C ALA A 93 -9.05 -9.80 2.78
N GLU A 94 -9.73 -8.80 3.34
CA GLU A 94 -10.95 -8.99 4.12
C GLU A 94 -12.08 -9.57 3.27
N SER A 95 -12.34 -9.02 2.08
CA SER A 95 -13.34 -9.55 1.16
C SER A 95 -12.98 -10.97 0.69
N GLY A 96 -11.71 -11.23 0.36
CA GLY A 96 -11.25 -12.57 0.02
C GLY A 96 -11.40 -13.57 1.16
N PHE A 97 -11.09 -13.17 2.39
CA PHE A 97 -11.26 -13.98 3.59
C PHE A 97 -12.73 -14.27 3.88
N ALA A 98 -13.58 -13.24 3.85
CA ALA A 98 -15.02 -13.39 4.05
C ALA A 98 -15.64 -14.31 2.99
N GLN A 99 -15.28 -14.12 1.72
CA GLN A 99 -15.73 -14.97 0.62
C GLN A 99 -15.29 -16.42 0.81
N ALA A 100 -14.03 -16.65 1.22
CA ALA A 100 -13.53 -18.00 1.51
C ALA A 100 -14.29 -18.66 2.66
N LEU A 101 -14.63 -17.92 3.71
CA LEU A 101 -15.37 -18.42 4.87
C LEU A 101 -16.83 -18.77 4.53
N ILE A 102 -17.47 -17.94 3.70
CA ILE A 102 -18.81 -18.21 3.15
C ILE A 102 -18.78 -19.51 2.31
N MET A 103 -17.77 -19.69 1.47
CA MET A 103 -17.66 -20.85 0.57
C MET A 103 -17.53 -22.20 1.27
N GLY A 104 -17.13 -22.25 2.53
CA GLY A 104 -17.25 -23.49 3.31
C GLY A 104 -17.98 -23.30 4.62
N HIS A 105 -19.04 -22.51 4.56
CA HIS A 105 -20.12 -22.55 5.55
C HIS A 105 -19.65 -22.29 6.99
N GLY A 106 -18.65 -21.42 7.16
CA GLY A 106 -18.12 -21.04 8.47
C GLY A 106 -17.06 -21.98 9.06
N ASP A 107 -16.64 -23.03 8.35
CA ASP A 107 -15.58 -23.93 8.84
C ASP A 107 -14.19 -23.47 8.37
N TYR A 108 -13.32 -23.09 9.31
CA TYR A 108 -11.94 -22.63 9.01
C TYR A 108 -11.07 -23.71 8.34
N ARG A 109 -11.53 -24.97 8.31
CA ARG A 109 -10.82 -26.09 7.66
C ARG A 109 -10.67 -25.94 6.15
N ILE A 110 -11.42 -25.05 5.50
CA ILE A 110 -11.33 -24.80 4.05
C ILE A 110 -9.93 -24.35 3.64
N PHE A 111 -9.26 -23.56 4.49
CA PHE A 111 -7.91 -23.06 4.23
C PHE A 111 -6.85 -24.17 4.18
N PHE A 112 -7.12 -25.34 4.76
CA PHE A 112 -6.21 -26.48 4.79
C PHE A 112 -6.68 -27.66 3.93
N ASN A 113 -7.99 -27.78 3.68
CA ASN A 113 -8.55 -28.92 2.94
C ASN A 113 -8.48 -28.73 1.41
N ARG A 114 -8.27 -27.50 0.93
CA ARG A 114 -8.16 -27.22 -0.51
C ARG A 114 -6.69 -27.33 -0.98
N PRO A 115 -6.39 -28.15 -2.00
CA PRO A 115 -5.02 -28.33 -2.49
C PRO A 115 -4.40 -27.02 -3.01
N GLN A 116 -5.23 -26.10 -3.54
CA GLN A 116 -4.82 -24.78 -3.98
C GLN A 116 -4.37 -23.88 -2.82
N ALA A 117 -5.07 -23.94 -1.68
CA ALA A 117 -4.70 -23.17 -0.49
C ALA A 117 -3.40 -23.69 0.12
N MET A 118 -3.21 -25.00 0.11
CA MET A 118 -1.99 -25.65 0.59
C MET A 118 -0.76 -25.29 -0.28
N ALA A 119 -0.94 -25.21 -1.61
CA ALA A 119 0.10 -24.72 -2.52
C ALA A 119 0.46 -23.24 -2.27
N LEU A 120 -0.54 -22.38 -2.02
CA LEU A 120 -0.31 -20.97 -1.68
C LEU A 120 0.44 -20.83 -0.35
N TRP A 121 0.07 -21.58 0.68
CA TRP A 121 0.80 -21.60 1.95
C TRP A 121 2.27 -22.00 1.75
N PHE A 122 2.51 -23.05 0.95
CA PHE A 122 3.88 -23.48 0.64
C PHE A 122 4.69 -22.37 -0.05
N ILE A 123 4.11 -21.68 -1.03
CA ILE A 123 4.76 -20.56 -1.73
C ILE A 123 5.03 -19.38 -0.78
N ILE A 124 4.09 -19.05 0.11
CA ILE A 124 4.27 -17.99 1.11
C ILE A 124 5.46 -18.33 2.02
N PHE A 125 5.53 -19.55 2.55
CA PHE A 125 6.66 -19.97 3.37
C PHE A 125 7.98 -19.93 2.58
N LEU A 126 8.00 -20.46 1.35
CA LEU A 126 9.18 -20.44 0.49
C LEU A 126 9.70 -19.02 0.24
N LEU A 127 8.80 -18.06 0.00
CA LEU A 127 9.15 -16.67 -0.30
C LEU A 127 9.52 -15.86 0.95
N LEU A 128 8.95 -16.21 2.12
CA LEU A 128 9.16 -15.48 3.37
C LEU A 128 10.44 -15.93 4.11
N ILE A 129 10.86 -17.19 3.97
CA ILE A 129 12.08 -17.73 4.58
C ILE A 129 13.35 -16.91 4.26
N PRO A 130 13.67 -16.60 2.97
CA PRO A 130 14.87 -15.84 2.63
C PRO A 130 14.93 -14.42 3.22
N PRO A 131 13.90 -13.55 3.10
CA PRO A 131 13.92 -12.22 3.69
C PRO A 131 13.83 -12.26 5.23
N ALA A 132 13.13 -13.22 5.83
CA ALA A 132 13.08 -13.37 7.28
C ALA A 132 14.44 -13.73 7.88
N TYR A 133 15.17 -14.66 7.25
CA TYR A 133 16.52 -15.05 7.68
C TYR A 133 17.52 -13.88 7.53
N GLN A 134 17.42 -13.11 6.44
CA GLN A 134 18.25 -11.93 6.23
C GLN A 134 17.90 -10.77 7.16
N ALA A 135 16.62 -10.57 7.50
CA ALA A 135 16.16 -9.55 8.44
C ALA A 135 16.71 -9.83 9.86
N ILE A 136 16.65 -11.08 10.32
CA ILE A 136 17.20 -11.49 11.62
C ILE A 136 18.74 -11.32 11.66
N LYS A 137 19.44 -11.64 10.56
CA LYS A 137 20.90 -11.45 10.46
C LYS A 137 21.30 -9.96 10.44
N ARG A 138 20.57 -9.11 9.72
CA ARG A 138 20.83 -7.65 9.65
C ARG A 138 20.58 -6.93 10.98
N HIS A 139 19.64 -7.39 11.80
CA HIS A 139 19.47 -6.88 13.16
C HIS A 139 20.62 -7.26 14.11
N ARG A 140 21.39 -8.31 13.80
CA ARG A 140 22.58 -8.71 14.55
C ARG A 140 23.81 -7.87 14.18
N GLU A 141 24.00 -7.57 12.90
CA GLU A 141 25.14 -6.76 12.42
C GLU A 141 25.02 -5.27 12.81
N LYS A 142 23.80 -4.70 12.87
CA LYS A 142 23.59 -3.34 13.39
C LYS A 142 23.88 -3.20 14.88
N LYS A 143 23.86 -4.29 15.66
CA LYS A 143 24.21 -4.28 17.09
C LYS A 143 25.73 -4.37 17.33
N GLU A 144 26.48 -4.91 16.37
CA GLU A 144 27.93 -5.10 16.44
C GLU A 144 28.71 -3.85 16.01
N ALA A 145 28.13 -3.00 15.14
CA ALA A 145 28.73 -1.73 14.74
C ALA A 145 28.64 -0.61 15.80
N ASP A 146 27.75 -0.73 16.78
CA ASP A 146 27.56 0.27 17.87
C ASP A 146 28.44 -0.01 19.10
N THR A 147 29.24 -1.08 19.08
CA THR A 147 30.15 -1.46 20.20
C THR A 147 31.62 -1.08 19.93
N LEU A 148 31.98 -0.64 18.72
CA LEU A 148 33.38 -0.36 18.32
C LEU A 148 33.78 1.12 18.29
N GLN A 149 32.97 2.01 18.87
CA GLN A 149 33.41 3.38 19.21
C GLN A 149 33.34 3.59 20.73
N PRO A 150 34.29 3.05 21.52
CA PRO A 150 34.57 3.58 22.85
C PRO A 150 35.54 4.76 22.74
N VAL A 151 35.09 5.89 23.30
CA VAL A 151 35.82 7.08 23.78
C VAL A 151 36.41 8.04 22.75
#